data_AF-A0A7Y1XV44-F1
#
_entry.id   AF-A0A7Y1XV44-F1
#
_cell.length_a   1.000
_cell.length_b   1.000
_cell.length_c   1.000
_cell.angle_alpha   90.00
_cell.angle_beta   90.00
_cell.angle_gamma   90.00
#
_symmetry.space_group_name_H-M   'P 1'
#
loop_
_entity.id
_entity.type
_entity.pdbx_description
1 polymer ?
#
loop_
_entity_poly.entity_id
_entity_poly.type
_entity_poly.pdbx_seq_one_letter_code
_entity_poly.pdbx_strand_id
1 'polypeptide(L)'
;MTSDTKTLEYQGFLLRYVCVLTLLVTSCTSGLSTTSSDVSDDEVSPAATTGQNAEISTVFPSEEGITVTVDRIADGDSLSVIGPEGSLRVRLIGINAPEGDECGGPEARTALTELLSSGEITLRPWPAEFDEFGRHLGFLTVDQTFVNLELVASGNAVARAQSDHNYAEPFEDAETAAIDAGLGLWAPDACGSPTSAMVRISAVTDDAPGDDRANPNGEWVEITNDGTTSADLTGWAIRDESTRHRYEFDEIVLDPGQTARLHSGCSDDRFDDRFDDRIDLYWCDPEPPIWNNSGDTVFLQDANGNNVDVVRTGD
;
A
#
# COMPACT_ATOMS: atom_id res chain seq x y z
N MET A 1 -2.64 -71.77 21.51
CA MET A 1 -3.40 -71.73 22.78
C MET A 1 -3.60 -70.26 23.13
N THR A 2 -4.87 -69.84 23.19
CA THR A 2 -5.45 -68.60 23.81
C THR A 2 -4.83 -67.26 23.40
N SER A 3 -5.34 -66.53 22.42
CA SER A 3 -6.52 -65.62 22.43
C SER A 3 -6.52 -64.57 23.56
N ASP A 4 -6.42 -63.29 23.19
CA ASP A 4 -7.42 -62.31 23.65
C ASP A 4 -7.42 -61.05 22.78
N THR A 5 -8.55 -60.88 22.09
CA THR A 5 -9.05 -59.71 21.38
C THR A 5 -9.73 -58.76 22.35
N LYS A 6 -9.51 -57.45 22.23
CA LYS A 6 -10.46 -56.43 22.68
C LYS A 6 -10.70 -55.37 21.62
N THR A 7 -11.84 -55.55 20.98
CA THR A 7 -12.63 -54.60 20.19
C THR A 7 -13.17 -53.48 21.08
N LEU A 8 -13.18 -52.24 20.59
CA LEU A 8 -14.05 -51.17 21.06
C LEU A 8 -14.66 -50.48 19.83
N GLU A 9 -15.91 -50.84 19.53
CA GLU A 9 -16.88 -50.01 18.80
C GLU A 9 -17.49 -49.00 19.79
N TYR A 10 -17.83 -47.78 19.36
CA TYR A 10 -19.00 -47.00 19.80
C TYR A 10 -19.08 -45.74 18.92
N GLN A 11 -19.90 -45.76 17.86
CA GLN A 11 -21.27 -45.20 17.74
C GLN A 11 -21.31 -43.77 17.20
N GLY A 12 -21.96 -43.65 16.04
CA GLY A 12 -22.17 -42.39 15.32
C GLY A 12 -23.33 -41.58 15.85
N PHE A 13 -23.30 -40.28 15.51
CA PHE A 13 -24.45 -39.40 15.58
C PHE A 13 -24.53 -38.60 14.28
N LEU A 14 -25.46 -39.03 13.41
CA LEU A 14 -25.98 -38.25 12.29
C LEU A 14 -26.99 -37.26 12.86
N LEU A 15 -26.80 -35.96 12.64
CA LEU A 15 -27.89 -35.00 12.74
C LEU A 15 -27.99 -34.18 11.46
N ARG A 16 -28.97 -34.55 10.65
CA ARG A 16 -29.45 -33.82 9.48
C ARG A 16 -30.33 -32.68 9.96
N TYR A 17 -30.07 -31.45 9.49
CA TYR A 17 -31.06 -30.37 9.52
C TYR A 17 -31.47 -30.05 8.08
N VAL A 18 -32.68 -30.45 7.72
CA VAL A 18 -33.45 -29.94 6.58
C VAL A 18 -34.89 -29.80 7.06
N CYS A 19 -35.44 -28.59 6.97
CA CYS A 19 -36.86 -28.21 6.82
C CYS A 19 -36.99 -26.73 7.25
N VAL A 20 -37.81 -25.84 6.68
CA VAL A 20 -38.74 -25.85 5.55
C VAL A 20 -39.00 -24.37 5.23
N LEU A 21 -39.11 -24.08 3.94
CA LEU A 21 -39.53 -22.81 3.36
C LEU A 21 -41.06 -22.64 3.51
N THR A 22 -41.55 -21.51 4.05
CA THR A 22 -42.95 -21.07 3.83
C THR A 22 -43.03 -19.56 3.67
N LEU A 23 -43.40 -19.15 2.45
CA LEU A 23 -43.92 -17.84 2.05
C LEU A 23 -45.32 -17.62 2.64
N LEU A 24 -45.58 -16.45 3.22
CA LEU A 24 -46.93 -15.90 3.35
C LEU A 24 -46.91 -14.41 2.97
N VAL A 25 -47.61 -14.12 1.87
CA VAL A 25 -47.97 -12.79 1.39
C VAL A 25 -49.35 -12.48 1.98
N THR A 26 -49.50 -11.36 2.68
CA THR A 26 -50.81 -10.71 2.85
C THR A 26 -50.63 -9.20 2.99
N SER A 27 -51.08 -8.50 1.96
CA SER A 27 -51.31 -7.07 1.87
C SER A 27 -52.52 -6.66 2.70
N CYS A 28 -52.46 -5.49 3.34
CA CYS A 28 -53.63 -4.81 3.87
C CYS A 28 -53.59 -3.34 3.47
N THR A 29 -54.48 -2.97 2.55
CA THR A 29 -54.81 -1.61 2.14
C THR A 29 -56.10 -1.18 2.85
N SER A 30 -56.12 0.04 3.38
CA SER A 30 -57.27 0.92 3.71
C SER A 30 -56.65 2.08 4.51
N GLY A 31 -56.93 3.37 4.32
CA GLY A 31 -58.04 4.08 3.71
C GLY A 31 -58.17 5.39 4.49
N LEU A 32 -58.28 6.50 3.76
CA LEU A 32 -58.26 7.91 4.13
C LEU A 32 -59.12 8.31 5.36
N SER A 33 -58.75 9.38 6.08
CA SER A 33 -59.43 10.69 5.94
C SER A 33 -58.84 11.84 6.76
N THR A 34 -58.98 13.00 6.15
CA THR A 34 -58.59 14.39 6.49
C THR A 34 -59.09 14.93 7.82
N THR A 35 -58.33 15.84 8.44
CA THR A 35 -58.88 17.07 9.04
C THR A 35 -57.82 18.18 9.05
N SER A 36 -58.23 19.33 8.52
CA SER A 36 -57.54 20.61 8.48
C SER A 36 -57.85 21.40 9.75
N SER A 37 -56.86 22.13 10.28
CA SER A 37 -57.04 23.35 11.09
C SER A 37 -55.72 24.12 11.12
N ASP A 38 -55.75 25.34 10.59
CA ASP A 38 -54.76 26.41 10.80
C ASP A 38 -54.46 26.64 12.29
N VAL A 39 -53.26 27.15 12.60
CA VAL A 39 -53.05 28.48 13.23
C VAL A 39 -51.56 28.72 13.58
N SER A 40 -51.15 29.94 13.21
CA SER A 40 -50.08 30.83 13.69
C SER A 40 -48.61 30.53 13.41
N ASP A 41 -48.06 31.43 12.59
CA ASP A 41 -46.66 31.81 12.44
C ASP A 41 -46.00 32.18 13.78
N ASP A 42 -44.86 31.56 14.07
CA ASP A 42 -43.80 32.14 14.89
C ASP A 42 -42.50 32.02 14.09
N GLU A 43 -41.93 33.16 13.73
CA GLU A 43 -40.64 33.27 13.07
C GLU A 43 -39.53 32.72 13.98
N VAL A 44 -38.98 31.57 13.60
CA VAL A 44 -37.66 31.13 14.09
C VAL A 44 -36.65 31.40 12.98
N SER A 45 -35.90 32.48 13.19
CA SER A 45 -34.65 32.80 12.49
C SER A 45 -33.74 31.55 12.43
N PRO A 46 -33.32 31.08 11.24
CA PRO A 46 -32.24 30.11 11.18
C PRO A 46 -30.94 30.87 11.41
N ALA A 47 -30.41 30.75 12.63
CA ALA A 47 -29.00 31.02 12.89
C ALA A 47 -28.19 30.17 11.90
N ALA A 48 -27.47 30.85 11.01
CA ALA A 48 -26.59 30.22 10.04
C ALA A 48 -25.60 29.32 10.78
N THR A 49 -25.67 28.02 10.52
CA THR A 49 -24.63 27.05 10.86
C THR A 49 -23.41 27.35 10.02
N THR A 50 -22.62 28.33 10.45
CA THR A 50 -21.27 28.59 9.95
C THR A 50 -20.35 27.57 10.63
N GLY A 51 -20.19 26.40 10.02
CA GLY A 51 -19.44 25.33 10.66
C GLY A 51 -19.18 24.13 9.77
N GLN A 52 -18.69 24.34 8.54
CA GLN A 52 -18.12 23.28 7.70
C GLN A 52 -17.02 23.80 6.75
N ASN A 53 -16.21 24.77 7.19
CA ASN A 53 -15.05 25.21 6.40
C ASN A 53 -13.76 25.36 7.21
N ALA A 54 -13.71 24.75 8.40
CA ALA A 54 -12.60 24.86 9.35
C ALA A 54 -11.78 23.56 9.50
N GLU A 55 -12.19 22.43 8.91
CA GLU A 55 -11.51 21.14 9.11
C GLU A 55 -10.55 20.73 7.98
N ILE A 56 -10.41 21.54 6.92
CA ILE A 56 -9.39 21.30 5.87
C ILE A 56 -8.08 22.08 6.13
N SER A 57 -8.04 22.88 7.21
CA SER A 57 -6.90 23.76 7.52
C SER A 57 -5.88 23.19 8.52
N THR A 58 -5.90 21.88 8.79
CA THR A 58 -5.13 21.28 9.90
C THR A 58 -3.99 20.34 9.49
N VAL A 59 -3.70 20.16 8.20
CA VAL A 59 -2.50 19.41 7.72
C VAL A 59 -1.43 20.36 7.20
N PHE A 60 -1.27 21.51 7.86
CA PHE A 60 -0.23 22.47 7.53
C PHE A 60 0.71 22.61 8.73
N PRO A 61 2.03 22.39 8.56
CA PRO A 61 2.97 22.84 9.57
C PRO A 61 2.90 24.38 9.63
N SER A 62 2.79 24.93 10.83
CA SER A 62 2.51 26.35 11.07
C SER A 62 3.78 27.22 11.25
N GLU A 63 4.96 26.73 10.85
CA GLU A 63 6.27 27.39 11.04
C GLU A 63 6.89 27.90 9.72
N GLU A 64 7.89 28.79 9.80
CA GLU A 64 8.58 29.44 8.67
C GLU A 64 9.17 28.45 7.66
N GLY A 65 8.83 28.64 6.37
CA GLY A 65 9.54 28.04 5.25
C GLY A 65 10.27 29.12 4.45
N ILE A 66 11.18 28.71 3.57
CA ILE A 66 11.88 29.61 2.66
C ILE A 66 11.21 29.60 1.29
N THR A 67 10.95 30.78 0.73
CA THR A 67 10.51 30.90 -0.66
C THR A 67 11.66 30.49 -1.58
N VAL A 68 11.36 29.62 -2.54
CA VAL A 68 12.35 29.07 -3.47
C VAL A 68 11.83 29.09 -4.90
N THR A 69 12.74 28.97 -5.87
CA THR A 69 12.38 28.70 -7.28
C THR A 69 12.99 27.38 -7.72
N VAL A 70 12.28 26.62 -8.57
CA VAL A 70 12.82 25.36 -9.12
C VAL A 70 13.97 25.66 -10.08
N ASP A 71 15.12 25.01 -9.88
CA ASP A 71 16.23 24.97 -10.82
C ASP A 71 16.14 23.74 -11.73
N ARG A 72 15.93 22.56 -11.12
CA ARG A 72 15.84 21.29 -11.82
C ARG A 72 15.04 20.28 -11.03
N ILE A 73 14.18 19.52 -11.70
CA ILE A 73 13.53 18.31 -11.14
C ILE A 73 14.28 17.09 -11.66
N ALA A 74 14.77 16.24 -10.75
CA ALA A 74 15.49 15.02 -11.11
C ALA A 74 14.52 13.88 -11.42
N ASP A 75 13.60 13.61 -10.50
CA ASP A 75 12.59 12.54 -10.49
C ASP A 75 11.37 13.02 -9.68
N GLY A 76 10.48 12.10 -9.26
CA GLY A 76 9.24 12.42 -8.55
C GLY A 76 9.39 12.85 -7.09
N ASP A 77 10.57 12.75 -6.48
CA ASP A 77 10.79 13.14 -5.08
C ASP A 77 12.10 13.87 -4.80
N SER A 78 12.91 14.13 -5.82
CA SER A 78 14.19 14.80 -5.73
C SER A 78 14.30 15.95 -6.74
N LEU A 79 14.74 17.11 -6.25
CA LEU A 79 14.88 18.33 -7.04
C LEU A 79 16.00 19.23 -6.53
N SER A 80 16.42 20.18 -7.36
CA SER A 80 17.23 21.32 -6.99
C SER A 80 16.40 22.59 -7.04
N VAL A 81 16.52 23.43 -6.02
CA VAL A 81 15.86 24.74 -5.92
C VAL A 81 16.89 25.84 -5.67
N ILE A 82 16.51 27.08 -5.92
CA ILE A 82 17.28 28.28 -5.61
C ILE A 82 16.57 29.00 -4.47
N GLY A 83 17.20 29.03 -3.30
CA GLY A 83 16.77 29.79 -2.14
C GLY A 83 17.58 31.07 -1.96
N PRO A 84 17.36 31.80 -0.86
CA PRO A 84 18.04 33.08 -0.59
C PRO A 84 19.56 32.94 -0.44
N GLU A 85 20.05 31.78 0.01
CA GLU A 85 21.48 31.51 0.23
C GLU A 85 22.16 30.75 -0.93
N GLY A 86 21.41 30.40 -1.98
CA GLY A 86 21.93 29.71 -3.15
C GLY A 86 21.15 28.45 -3.53
N SER A 87 21.82 27.56 -4.26
CA SER A 87 21.22 26.31 -4.75
C SER A 87 21.18 25.26 -3.64
N LEU A 88 20.04 24.58 -3.51
CA LEU A 88 19.79 23.51 -2.56
C LEU A 88 19.33 22.27 -3.34
N ARG A 89 19.94 21.11 -3.08
CA ARG A 89 19.38 19.81 -3.49
C ARG A 89 18.43 19.36 -2.39
N VAL A 90 17.23 18.93 -2.75
CA VAL A 90 16.15 18.60 -1.82
C VAL A 90 15.63 17.20 -2.12
N ARG A 91 15.42 16.41 -1.06
CA ARG A 91 14.68 15.16 -1.04
C ARG A 91 13.36 15.40 -0.29
N LEU A 92 12.26 15.15 -0.98
CA LEU A 92 10.92 15.24 -0.41
C LEU A 92 10.74 14.13 0.62
N ILE A 93 10.56 14.46 1.90
CA ILE A 93 10.35 13.47 2.94
C ILE A 93 8.89 12.99 2.99
N GLY A 94 8.67 11.83 3.60
CA GLY A 94 7.36 11.18 3.71
C GLY A 94 6.88 10.47 2.46
N ILE A 95 7.62 10.53 1.35
CA ILE A 95 7.24 9.88 0.10
C ILE A 95 8.39 9.10 -0.52
N ASN A 96 8.04 8.15 -1.38
CA ASN A 96 8.95 7.54 -2.34
C ASN A 96 8.32 7.53 -3.73
N ALA A 97 8.90 8.27 -4.66
CA ALA A 97 8.52 8.16 -6.06
C ALA A 97 9.30 7.01 -6.72
N PRO A 98 8.77 6.40 -7.80
CA PRO A 98 9.56 5.52 -8.65
C PRO A 98 10.75 6.26 -9.26
N GLU A 99 11.83 5.54 -9.48
CA GLU A 99 13.05 6.12 -10.06
C GLU A 99 12.84 6.45 -11.55
N GLY A 100 13.69 7.34 -12.10
CA GLY A 100 13.39 8.06 -13.34
C GLY A 100 12.98 7.24 -14.57
N ASP A 101 13.55 6.04 -14.78
CA ASP A 101 13.22 5.14 -15.89
C ASP A 101 12.41 3.90 -15.47
N GLU A 102 12.08 3.77 -14.19
CA GLU A 102 11.13 2.77 -13.71
C GLU A 102 9.71 3.14 -14.13
N CYS A 103 8.81 2.14 -14.13
CA CYS A 103 7.39 2.41 -14.32
C CYS A 103 6.89 3.46 -13.31
N GLY A 104 6.15 4.46 -13.80
CA GLY A 104 5.61 5.55 -13.00
C GLY A 104 6.62 6.65 -12.68
N GLY A 105 7.91 6.46 -12.96
CA GLY A 105 8.95 7.48 -12.74
C GLY A 105 8.75 8.74 -13.61
N PRO A 106 8.54 8.60 -14.94
CA PRO A 106 8.21 9.73 -15.80
C PRO A 106 6.92 10.45 -15.40
N GLU A 107 5.89 9.71 -14.99
CA GLU A 107 4.60 10.22 -14.52
C GLU A 107 4.76 11.01 -13.23
N ALA A 108 5.47 10.45 -12.24
CA ALA A 108 5.72 11.10 -10.96
C ALA A 108 6.52 12.40 -11.12
N ARG A 109 7.55 12.38 -11.98
CA ARG A 109 8.31 13.59 -12.33
C ARG A 109 7.42 14.64 -13.00
N THR A 110 6.52 14.21 -13.88
CA THR A 110 5.58 15.11 -14.56
C THR A 110 4.61 15.73 -13.56
N ALA A 111 4.03 14.93 -12.66
CA ALA A 111 3.15 15.41 -11.60
C ALA A 111 3.84 16.43 -10.69
N LEU A 112 5.08 16.15 -10.24
CA LEU A 112 5.85 17.12 -9.46
C LEU A 112 6.12 18.41 -10.27
N THR A 113 6.43 18.29 -11.56
CA THR A 113 6.64 19.46 -12.43
C THR A 113 5.38 20.31 -12.55
N GLU A 114 4.22 19.68 -12.72
CA GLU A 114 2.94 20.38 -12.84
C GLU A 114 2.54 21.08 -11.54
N LEU A 115 2.70 20.41 -10.39
CA LEU A 115 2.43 20.99 -9.07
C LEU A 115 3.29 22.23 -8.80
N LEU A 116 4.54 22.23 -9.27
CA LEU A 116 5.48 23.33 -9.09
C LEU A 116 5.44 24.38 -10.20
N SER A 117 4.56 24.24 -11.21
CA SER A 117 4.57 25.08 -12.41
C SER A 117 3.97 26.48 -12.20
N SER A 118 3.13 26.67 -11.18
CA SER A 118 2.48 27.93 -10.89
C SER A 118 2.20 28.10 -9.41
N GLY A 119 2.42 29.31 -8.87
CA GLY A 119 2.21 29.63 -7.46
C GLY A 119 3.53 29.94 -6.74
N GLU A 120 3.43 30.33 -5.48
CA GLU A 120 4.60 30.55 -4.64
C GLU A 120 5.06 29.24 -4.01
N ILE A 121 6.30 28.83 -4.31
CA ILE A 121 6.88 27.60 -3.76
C ILE A 121 7.60 27.93 -2.46
N THR A 122 7.19 27.24 -1.39
CA THR A 122 7.84 27.32 -0.09
C THR A 122 8.45 25.96 0.26
N LEU A 123 9.75 25.95 0.54
CA LEU A 123 10.45 24.81 1.10
C LEU A 123 10.48 24.94 2.62
N ARG A 124 10.03 23.90 3.30
CA ARG A 124 10.18 23.73 4.73
C ARG A 124 11.23 22.67 5.02
N PRO A 125 12.41 23.07 5.52
CA PRO A 125 13.44 22.12 5.91
C PRO A 125 12.96 21.23 7.05
N TRP A 126 13.37 19.97 7.02
CA TRP A 126 13.24 19.04 8.14
C TRP A 126 14.42 19.24 9.12
N PRO A 127 14.26 19.01 10.44
CA PRO A 127 15.34 19.19 11.42
C PRO A 127 16.59 18.36 11.15
N ALA A 128 16.45 17.19 10.52
CA ALA A 128 17.60 16.48 9.99
C ALA A 128 18.14 17.23 8.76
N GLU A 129 19.36 17.73 8.88
CA GLU A 129 19.90 18.73 7.95
C GLU A 129 20.12 18.16 6.53
N PHE A 130 20.59 16.90 6.44
CA PHE A 130 20.89 16.22 5.18
C PHE A 130 20.69 14.71 5.25
N ASP A 131 20.42 14.09 4.10
CA ASP A 131 20.62 12.65 3.91
C ASP A 131 22.08 12.27 3.64
N GLU A 132 22.36 10.97 3.49
CA GLU A 132 23.71 10.45 3.19
C GLU A 132 24.30 10.95 1.86
N PHE A 133 23.45 11.45 0.96
CA PHE A 133 23.82 12.00 -0.35
C PHE A 133 24.00 13.53 -0.32
N GLY A 134 23.89 14.14 0.87
CA GLY A 134 24.00 15.58 1.08
C GLY A 134 22.82 16.38 0.53
N ARG A 135 21.64 15.76 0.36
CA ARG A 135 20.39 16.48 0.01
C ARG A 135 19.73 16.97 1.28
N HIS A 136 19.22 18.19 1.26
CA HIS A 136 18.33 18.69 2.29
C HIS A 136 17.04 17.87 2.32
N LEU A 137 16.54 17.60 3.51
CA LEU A 137 15.26 16.94 3.71
C LEU A 137 14.17 18.00 3.90
N GLY A 138 13.00 17.84 3.28
CA GLY A 138 11.94 18.81 3.48
C GLY A 138 10.61 18.54 2.79
N PHE A 139 9.68 19.42 3.12
CA PHE A 139 8.34 19.48 2.54
C PHE A 139 8.21 20.69 1.62
N LEU A 140 7.51 20.51 0.50
CA LEU A 140 7.16 21.61 -0.40
C LEU A 140 5.67 21.96 -0.27
N THR A 141 5.39 23.26 -0.29
CA THR A 141 4.03 23.77 -0.49
C THR A 141 4.00 24.73 -1.66
N VAL A 142 2.92 24.68 -2.44
CA VAL A 142 2.61 25.66 -3.48
C VAL A 142 1.28 26.30 -3.14
N ASP A 143 1.31 27.58 -2.78
CA ASP A 143 0.17 28.28 -2.18
C ASP A 143 -0.43 27.50 -0.99
N GLN A 144 -1.55 26.78 -1.19
CA GLN A 144 -2.21 25.95 -0.18
C GLN A 144 -2.09 24.44 -0.45
N THR A 145 -1.37 24.03 -1.49
CA THR A 145 -1.17 22.62 -1.84
C THR A 145 0.05 22.07 -1.12
N PHE A 146 -0.13 21.01 -0.35
CA PHE A 146 0.97 20.24 0.22
C PHE A 146 1.49 19.23 -0.81
N VAL A 147 2.58 19.58 -1.50
CA VAL A 147 3.08 18.86 -2.69
C VAL A 147 3.39 17.40 -2.38
N ASN A 148 4.07 17.10 -1.27
CA ASN A 148 4.42 15.74 -0.89
C ASN A 148 3.17 14.86 -0.72
N LEU A 149 2.16 15.37 -0.01
CA LEU A 149 0.90 14.66 0.21
C LEU A 149 0.12 14.49 -1.11
N GLU A 150 0.09 15.51 -1.95
CA GLU A 150 -0.60 15.45 -3.25
C GLU A 150 0.01 14.41 -4.20
N LEU A 151 1.33 14.24 -4.18
CA LEU A 151 1.99 13.17 -4.95
C LEU A 151 1.53 11.78 -4.50
N VAL A 152 1.32 11.57 -3.21
CA VAL A 152 0.77 10.31 -2.67
C VAL A 152 -0.70 10.16 -3.05
N ALA A 153 -1.51 11.20 -2.82
CA ALA A 153 -2.95 11.20 -3.08
C ALA A 153 -3.30 10.94 -4.56
N SER A 154 -2.41 11.34 -5.46
CA SER A 154 -2.55 11.13 -6.90
C SER A 154 -1.91 9.83 -7.41
N GLY A 155 -1.35 9.00 -6.51
CA GLY A 155 -0.70 7.73 -6.84
C GLY A 155 0.64 7.88 -7.56
N ASN A 156 1.31 9.03 -7.43
CA ASN A 156 2.62 9.30 -8.03
C ASN A 156 3.80 9.00 -7.08
N ALA A 157 3.51 8.71 -5.81
CA ALA A 157 4.49 8.26 -4.84
C ALA A 157 3.83 7.37 -3.79
N VAL A 158 4.65 6.53 -3.15
CA VAL A 158 4.28 5.69 -2.01
C VAL A 158 4.48 6.48 -0.72
N ALA A 159 3.61 6.31 0.28
CA ALA A 159 3.79 6.96 1.58
C ALA A 159 4.88 6.25 2.40
N ARG A 160 5.86 7.01 2.91
CA ARG A 160 6.84 6.50 3.87
C ARG A 160 6.49 6.91 5.28
N ALA A 161 5.47 6.26 5.84
CA ALA A 161 4.94 6.53 7.18
C ALA A 161 5.99 6.42 8.30
N GLN A 162 7.03 5.60 8.07
CA GLN A 162 8.12 5.38 9.03
C GLN A 162 9.23 6.43 8.98
N SER A 163 9.18 7.38 8.05
CA SER A 163 10.09 8.52 8.14
C SER A 163 9.63 9.40 9.30
N ASP A 164 10.53 9.69 10.24
CA ASP A 164 10.26 10.51 11.44
C ASP A 164 9.72 11.87 11.02
N HIS A 165 8.39 12.00 10.86
CA HIS A 165 7.67 13.23 10.57
C HIS A 165 6.23 13.19 11.11
N ASN A 166 5.68 14.38 11.38
CA ASN A 166 4.37 14.54 12.04
C ASN A 166 3.16 14.35 11.10
N TYR A 167 3.32 13.64 9.99
CA TYR A 167 2.31 13.54 8.91
C TYR A 167 2.09 12.11 8.40
N ALA A 168 2.49 11.09 9.16
CA ALA A 168 2.35 9.69 8.73
C ALA A 168 0.90 9.33 8.38
N GLU A 169 -0.04 9.52 9.32
CA GLU A 169 -1.46 9.16 9.14
C GLU A 169 -2.10 9.82 7.90
N PRO A 170 -2.00 11.15 7.65
CA PRO A 170 -2.53 11.74 6.41
C PRO A 170 -1.95 11.15 5.12
N PHE A 171 -0.68 10.73 5.12
CA PHE A 171 -0.05 10.15 3.94
C PHE A 171 -0.53 8.70 3.72
N GLU A 172 -0.67 7.92 4.78
CA GLU A 172 -1.23 6.56 4.73
C GLU A 172 -2.69 6.56 4.25
N ASP A 173 -3.50 7.49 4.76
CA ASP A 173 -4.89 7.67 4.33
C ASP A 173 -4.97 8.05 2.85
N ALA A 174 -4.10 8.98 2.41
CA ALA A 174 -4.04 9.40 1.02
C ALA A 174 -3.61 8.27 0.08
N GLU A 175 -2.64 7.46 0.48
CA GLU A 175 -2.21 6.31 -0.30
C GLU A 175 -3.29 5.24 -0.37
N THR A 176 -3.95 4.95 0.75
CA THR A 176 -5.09 4.01 0.79
C THR A 176 -6.20 4.45 -0.17
N ALA A 177 -6.54 5.75 -0.15
CA ALA A 177 -7.51 6.30 -1.08
C ALA A 177 -7.06 6.22 -2.55
N ALA A 178 -5.77 6.41 -2.83
CA ALA A 178 -5.21 6.29 -4.17
C ALA A 178 -5.22 4.83 -4.66
N ILE A 179 -4.93 3.86 -3.78
CA ILE A 179 -5.01 2.42 -4.05
C ILE A 179 -6.46 2.03 -4.38
N ASP A 180 -7.41 2.38 -3.52
CA ASP A 180 -8.83 2.06 -3.70
C ASP A 180 -9.41 2.66 -5.00
N ALA A 181 -8.90 3.84 -5.40
CA ALA A 181 -9.30 4.52 -6.62
C ALA A 181 -8.53 4.06 -7.87
N GLY A 182 -7.48 3.25 -7.73
CA GLY A 182 -6.64 2.80 -8.84
C GLY A 182 -5.92 3.95 -9.55
N LEU A 183 -5.37 4.90 -8.80
CA LEU A 183 -4.70 6.09 -9.35
C LEU A 183 -3.21 5.86 -9.54
N GLY A 184 -2.62 6.45 -10.59
CA GLY A 184 -1.18 6.43 -10.83
C GLY A 184 -0.61 5.00 -10.79
N LEU A 185 0.31 4.75 -9.87
CA LEU A 185 0.95 3.45 -9.60
C LEU A 185 -0.02 2.31 -9.27
N TRP A 186 -1.23 2.64 -8.84
CA TRP A 186 -2.26 1.68 -8.43
C TRP A 186 -3.25 1.36 -9.56
N ALA A 187 -3.13 2.02 -10.72
CA ALA A 187 -3.89 1.64 -11.89
C ALA A 187 -3.45 0.23 -12.34
N PRO A 188 -4.40 -0.66 -12.70
CA PRO A 188 -4.07 -2.02 -13.11
C PRO A 188 -3.19 -2.08 -14.37
N ASP A 189 -3.18 -1.01 -15.16
CA ASP A 189 -2.42 -0.85 -16.39
C ASP A 189 -1.35 0.24 -16.35
N ALA A 190 -0.91 0.65 -15.14
CA ALA A 190 0.08 1.72 -14.93
C ALA A 190 1.37 1.53 -15.74
N CYS A 191 1.81 0.29 -15.91
CA CYS A 191 3.09 -0.10 -16.50
C CYS A 191 2.95 -0.90 -17.81
N GLY A 192 1.72 -1.10 -18.28
CA GLY A 192 1.44 -1.93 -19.46
C GLY A 192 0.11 -2.64 -19.33
N SER A 193 -0.17 -3.57 -20.24
CA SER A 193 -1.42 -4.34 -20.15
C SER A 193 -1.48 -5.14 -18.85
N PRO A 194 -2.63 -5.13 -18.14
CA PRO A 194 -2.77 -5.86 -16.89
C PRO A 194 -2.70 -7.37 -17.14
N THR A 195 -2.13 -8.09 -16.19
CA THR A 195 -2.29 -9.55 -16.13
C THR A 195 -3.74 -9.95 -15.85
N SER A 196 -4.15 -11.13 -16.33
CA SER A 196 -5.41 -11.77 -15.93
C SER A 196 -5.23 -12.77 -14.78
N ALA A 197 -4.00 -12.98 -14.32
CA ALA A 197 -3.70 -13.89 -13.22
C ALA A 197 -4.21 -13.30 -11.90
N MET A 198 -4.87 -14.11 -11.08
CA MET A 198 -5.43 -13.70 -9.79
C MET A 198 -4.50 -14.15 -8.67
N VAL A 199 -3.26 -13.66 -8.69
CA VAL A 199 -2.25 -13.95 -7.67
C VAL A 199 -2.21 -12.83 -6.67
N ARG A 200 -2.11 -13.16 -5.38
CA ARG A 200 -2.04 -12.19 -4.29
C ARG A 200 -1.00 -12.59 -3.26
N ILE A 201 -0.62 -11.64 -2.41
CA ILE A 201 0.15 -11.88 -1.20
C ILE A 201 -0.80 -12.50 -0.16
N SER A 202 -0.53 -13.74 0.24
CA SER A 202 -1.39 -14.49 1.15
C SER A 202 -0.97 -14.42 2.60
N ALA A 203 0.31 -14.22 2.86
CA ALA A 203 0.85 -14.01 4.19
C ALA A 203 2.24 -13.37 4.10
N VAL A 204 2.59 -12.61 5.14
CA VAL A 204 3.94 -12.04 5.32
C VAL A 204 4.38 -12.29 6.76
N THR A 205 5.66 -12.54 6.95
CA THR A 205 6.32 -12.50 8.26
C THR A 205 7.55 -11.62 8.12
N ASP A 206 7.52 -10.47 8.78
CA ASP A 206 8.51 -9.39 8.73
C ASP A 206 9.33 -9.27 10.02
N ASP A 207 8.82 -9.74 11.16
CA ASP A 207 9.57 -9.84 12.43
C ASP A 207 9.75 -11.32 12.83
N ALA A 208 10.92 -11.88 12.55
CA ALA A 208 11.22 -13.25 12.95
C ALA A 208 11.65 -13.30 14.44
N PRO A 209 11.26 -14.35 15.20
CA PRO A 209 11.74 -14.47 16.57
C PRO A 209 13.27 -14.62 16.63
N GLY A 210 13.96 -13.62 17.18
CA GLY A 210 15.42 -13.67 17.40
C GLY A 210 16.15 -12.47 16.80
N ASP A 211 17.37 -12.69 16.32
CA ASP A 211 18.12 -11.74 15.50
C ASP A 211 17.98 -12.20 14.04
N ASP A 212 17.40 -11.39 13.17
CA ASP A 212 17.11 -11.78 11.78
C ASP A 212 18.39 -12.06 10.98
N ARG A 213 19.52 -11.45 11.36
CA ARG A 213 20.83 -11.79 10.79
C ARG A 213 21.27 -13.21 11.13
N ALA A 214 20.76 -13.77 12.23
CA ALA A 214 21.01 -15.14 12.66
C ALA A 214 19.90 -16.12 12.22
N ASN A 215 18.75 -15.61 11.75
CA ASN A 215 17.62 -16.40 11.25
C ASN A 215 17.03 -15.78 9.96
N PRO A 216 17.80 -15.70 8.86
CA PRO A 216 17.38 -14.96 7.67
C PRO A 216 16.22 -15.62 6.92
N ASN A 217 15.92 -16.90 7.17
CA ASN A 217 14.74 -17.57 6.61
C ASN A 217 13.49 -17.45 7.51
N GLY A 218 13.61 -16.77 8.66
CA GLY A 218 12.51 -16.51 9.58
C GLY A 218 11.51 -15.49 9.03
N GLU A 219 11.99 -14.58 8.19
CA GLU A 219 11.15 -13.66 7.43
C GLU A 219 10.84 -14.24 6.05
N TRP A 220 9.61 -14.04 5.58
CA TRP A 220 9.16 -14.55 4.29
C TRP A 220 7.88 -13.87 3.81
N VAL A 221 7.68 -13.91 2.49
CA VAL A 221 6.45 -13.52 1.81
C VAL A 221 5.87 -14.75 1.14
N GLU A 222 4.57 -14.99 1.29
CA GLU A 222 3.85 -16.04 0.59
C GLU A 222 2.85 -15.45 -0.38
N ILE A 223 2.82 -16.01 -1.59
CA ILE A 223 1.86 -15.69 -2.64
C ILE A 223 1.00 -16.90 -2.96
N THR A 224 -0.26 -16.65 -3.33
CA THR A 224 -1.23 -17.68 -3.71
C THR A 224 -1.88 -17.35 -5.05
N ASN A 225 -2.03 -18.34 -5.92
CA ASN A 225 -2.90 -18.22 -7.09
C ASN A 225 -4.36 -18.54 -6.72
N ASP A 226 -5.16 -17.52 -6.49
CA ASP A 226 -6.61 -17.65 -6.22
C ASP A 226 -7.45 -17.82 -7.49
N GLY A 227 -6.79 -17.82 -8.65
CA GLY A 227 -7.41 -18.04 -9.95
C GLY A 227 -7.87 -19.49 -10.17
N THR A 228 -8.53 -19.70 -11.31
CA THR A 228 -9.00 -21.03 -11.74
C THR A 228 -8.12 -21.65 -12.83
N THR A 229 -7.07 -20.94 -13.25
CA THR A 229 -6.09 -21.37 -14.24
C THR A 229 -4.68 -21.20 -13.68
N SER A 230 -3.73 -21.99 -14.17
CA SER A 230 -2.32 -21.83 -13.80
C SER A 230 -1.82 -20.43 -14.18
N ALA A 231 -1.01 -19.82 -13.32
CA ALA A 231 -0.43 -18.50 -13.49
C ALA A 231 1.08 -18.64 -13.70
N ASP A 232 1.57 -18.18 -14.86
CA ASP A 232 3.00 -18.06 -15.14
C ASP A 232 3.50 -16.73 -14.57
N LEU A 233 4.42 -16.82 -13.60
CA LEU A 233 4.96 -15.64 -12.92
C LEU A 233 6.38 -15.31 -13.39
N THR A 234 6.83 -15.88 -14.51
CA THR A 234 8.13 -15.55 -15.07
C THR A 234 8.25 -14.04 -15.30
N GLY A 235 9.27 -13.42 -14.72
CA GLY A 235 9.53 -11.97 -14.78
C GLY A 235 8.68 -11.11 -13.84
N TRP A 236 7.78 -11.70 -13.05
CA TRP A 236 7.12 -10.99 -11.94
C TRP A 236 8.13 -10.67 -10.85
N ALA A 237 7.78 -9.77 -9.93
CA ALA A 237 8.65 -9.42 -8.83
C ALA A 237 7.95 -9.27 -7.48
N ILE A 238 8.68 -9.61 -6.42
CA ILE A 238 8.43 -9.13 -5.05
C ILE A 238 9.46 -8.04 -4.75
N ARG A 239 9.03 -6.92 -4.19
CA ARG A 239 9.95 -5.85 -3.75
C ARG A 239 9.44 -5.16 -2.50
N ASP A 240 10.35 -4.48 -1.83
CA ASP A 240 10.01 -3.46 -0.84
C ASP A 240 9.93 -2.07 -1.50
N GLU A 241 9.79 -1.04 -0.68
CA GLU A 241 9.78 0.34 -1.12
C GLU A 241 11.18 0.84 -1.55
N SER A 242 12.26 0.12 -1.26
CA SER A 242 13.62 0.51 -1.64
C SER A 242 13.85 0.38 -3.14
N THR A 243 14.96 0.94 -3.59
CA THR A 243 15.45 0.77 -4.98
C THR A 243 16.32 -0.47 -5.15
N ARG A 244 16.59 -1.23 -4.08
CA ARG A 244 17.56 -2.32 -4.07
C ARG A 244 16.91 -3.69 -3.94
N HIS A 245 16.00 -3.85 -2.98
CA HIS A 245 15.39 -5.16 -2.72
C HIS A 245 14.29 -5.43 -3.74
N ARG A 246 14.69 -6.07 -4.84
CA ARG A 246 13.79 -6.68 -5.83
C ARG A 246 14.16 -8.14 -6.07
N TYR A 247 13.22 -9.05 -5.83
CA TYR A 247 13.30 -10.45 -6.24
C TYR A 247 12.48 -10.64 -7.50
N GLU A 248 13.13 -11.02 -8.60
CA GLU A 248 12.46 -11.38 -9.85
C GLU A 248 12.28 -12.90 -9.89
N PHE A 249 11.07 -13.36 -10.23
CA PHE A 249 10.80 -14.77 -10.41
C PHE A 249 11.38 -15.26 -11.75
N ASP A 250 12.19 -16.31 -11.69
CA ASP A 250 12.56 -17.12 -12.86
C ASP A 250 11.35 -17.93 -13.39
N GLU A 251 11.58 -19.06 -14.07
CA GLU A 251 10.53 -19.94 -14.57
C GLU A 251 9.73 -20.59 -13.42
N ILE A 252 8.61 -19.96 -13.03
CA ILE A 252 7.68 -20.50 -12.04
C ILE A 252 6.23 -20.40 -12.55
N VAL A 253 5.48 -21.46 -12.31
CA VAL A 253 4.05 -21.53 -12.59
C VAL A 253 3.33 -21.98 -11.32
N LEU A 254 2.32 -21.24 -10.90
CA LEU A 254 1.43 -21.62 -9.81
C LEU A 254 0.14 -22.19 -10.37
N ASP A 255 -0.17 -23.43 -10.04
CA ASP A 255 -1.48 -24.03 -10.30
C ASP A 255 -2.58 -23.37 -9.46
N PRO A 256 -3.87 -23.53 -9.82
CA PRO A 256 -4.98 -23.01 -9.02
C PRO A 256 -4.93 -23.46 -7.56
N GLY A 257 -4.92 -22.50 -6.63
CA GLY A 257 -4.80 -22.73 -5.19
C GLY A 257 -3.38 -23.06 -4.70
N GLN A 258 -2.39 -23.11 -5.59
CA GLN A 258 -1.00 -23.35 -5.22
C GLN A 258 -0.38 -22.10 -4.62
N THR A 259 0.55 -22.30 -3.68
CA THR A 259 1.28 -21.23 -3.01
C THR A 259 2.78 -21.31 -3.30
N ALA A 260 3.44 -20.15 -3.28
CA ALA A 260 4.89 -20.05 -3.21
C ALA A 260 5.30 -19.16 -2.05
N ARG A 261 6.32 -19.57 -1.31
CA ARG A 261 6.89 -18.81 -0.20
C ARG A 261 8.32 -18.43 -0.51
N LEU A 262 8.58 -17.14 -0.52
CA LEU A 262 9.89 -16.54 -0.69
C LEU A 262 10.47 -16.21 0.69
N HIS A 263 11.49 -16.95 1.08
CA HIS A 263 12.30 -16.68 2.29
C HIS A 263 13.37 -15.63 1.99
N SER A 264 13.64 -14.74 2.95
CA SER A 264 14.66 -13.68 2.77
C SER A 264 16.08 -14.24 2.66
N GLY A 265 16.38 -15.33 3.36
CA GLY A 265 17.71 -15.94 3.39
C GLY A 265 18.03 -16.84 2.19
N CYS A 266 19.06 -17.66 2.37
CA CYS A 266 19.52 -18.65 1.39
C CYS A 266 19.11 -20.07 1.81
N SER A 267 19.11 -21.00 0.85
CA SER A 267 19.07 -22.44 1.13
C SER A 267 20.38 -23.12 0.71
N ASP A 268 20.93 -23.94 1.59
CA ASP A 268 22.03 -24.87 1.28
C ASP A 268 21.52 -26.20 0.68
N ASP A 269 20.21 -26.43 0.75
CA ASP A 269 19.58 -27.69 0.42
C ASP A 269 19.14 -27.74 -1.05
N ARG A 270 19.90 -28.52 -1.83
CA ARG A 270 19.43 -29.07 -3.10
C ARG A 270 18.39 -30.14 -2.78
N PHE A 271 17.11 -29.80 -2.81
CA PHE A 271 15.95 -30.61 -3.26
C PHE A 271 14.67 -30.28 -2.49
N ASP A 272 13.67 -29.79 -3.23
CA ASP A 272 12.26 -30.23 -3.20
C ASP A 272 11.63 -30.47 -1.81
N ASP A 273 11.61 -29.46 -0.95
CA ASP A 273 10.72 -29.41 0.21
C ASP A 273 9.29 -29.07 -0.23
N ARG A 274 8.65 -29.95 -1.01
CA ARG A 274 7.18 -29.91 -1.21
C ARG A 274 6.49 -30.32 0.08
N PHE A 275 6.54 -29.46 1.07
CA PHE A 275 5.61 -29.51 2.19
C PHE A 275 4.25 -29.02 1.67
N ASP A 276 3.34 -29.94 1.38
CA ASP A 276 1.93 -29.62 1.09
C ASP A 276 1.72 -28.73 -0.16
N ASP A 277 2.19 -29.20 -1.33
CA ASP A 277 2.06 -28.56 -2.66
C ASP A 277 2.61 -27.12 -2.80
N ARG A 278 3.15 -26.52 -1.74
CA ARG A 278 3.84 -25.22 -1.74
C ARG A 278 5.22 -25.29 -2.41
N ILE A 279 5.57 -24.21 -3.10
CA ILE A 279 6.93 -23.99 -3.65
C ILE A 279 7.70 -23.08 -2.69
N ASP A 280 8.84 -23.54 -2.17
CA ASP A 280 9.74 -22.70 -1.37
C ASP A 280 10.85 -22.09 -2.24
N LEU A 281 11.03 -20.78 -2.13
CA LEU A 281 11.98 -19.94 -2.83
C LEU A 281 12.85 -19.18 -1.83
N TYR A 282 14.03 -18.75 -2.26
CA TYR A 282 15.02 -18.13 -1.39
C TYR A 282 15.64 -16.93 -2.11
N TRP A 283 15.52 -15.75 -1.51
CA TRP A 283 16.01 -14.51 -2.09
C TRP A 283 17.55 -14.48 -2.10
N CYS A 284 18.17 -14.92 -1.00
CA CYS A 284 19.61 -14.99 -0.84
C CYS A 284 20.33 -13.67 -1.17
N ASP A 285 19.74 -12.55 -0.74
CA ASP A 285 20.32 -11.23 -0.96
C ASP A 285 21.63 -11.06 -0.14
N PRO A 286 22.70 -10.48 -0.71
CA PRO A 286 23.98 -10.30 -0.03
C PRO A 286 23.97 -9.33 1.16
N GLU A 287 22.95 -8.48 1.32
CA GLU A 287 22.88 -7.48 2.41
C GLU A 287 21.55 -7.56 3.21
N PRO A 288 21.32 -8.62 4.02
CA PRO A 288 20.14 -8.74 4.88
C PRO A 288 20.21 -7.81 6.13
N PRO A 289 19.09 -7.56 6.83
CA PRO A 289 17.72 -8.06 6.56
C PRO A 289 17.06 -7.34 5.37
N ILE A 290 16.07 -8.00 4.77
CA ILE A 290 15.32 -7.46 3.63
C ILE A 290 14.10 -6.69 4.14
N TRP A 291 13.38 -7.27 5.09
CA TRP A 291 12.21 -6.66 5.71
C TRP A 291 12.62 -5.94 6.99
N ASN A 292 11.98 -4.83 7.27
CA ASN A 292 12.16 -4.03 8.46
C ASN A 292 11.11 -4.40 9.50
N ASN A 293 11.55 -4.72 10.72
CA ASN A 293 10.69 -5.19 11.81
C ASN A 293 9.74 -4.10 12.35
N SER A 294 9.93 -2.83 11.97
CA SER A 294 8.96 -1.75 12.25
C SER A 294 7.90 -1.58 11.15
N GLY A 295 7.90 -2.49 10.18
CA GLY A 295 6.99 -2.53 9.04
C GLY A 295 7.69 -2.29 7.70
N ASP A 296 7.10 -2.77 6.62
CA ASP A 296 7.45 -2.48 5.23
C ASP A 296 6.21 -2.57 4.34
N THR A 297 6.30 -2.02 3.13
CA THR A 297 5.33 -2.28 2.08
C THR A 297 5.88 -3.33 1.11
N VAL A 298 5.21 -4.48 1.03
CA VAL A 298 5.48 -5.54 0.07
C VAL A 298 4.67 -5.29 -1.19
N PHE A 299 5.34 -5.18 -2.33
CA PHE A 299 4.71 -5.07 -3.64
C PHE A 299 4.88 -6.39 -4.39
N LEU A 300 3.77 -6.93 -4.91
CA LEU A 300 3.75 -7.97 -5.92
C LEU A 300 3.50 -7.32 -7.28
N GLN A 301 4.47 -7.42 -8.18
CA GLN A 301 4.42 -6.80 -9.50
C GLN A 301 4.36 -7.85 -10.61
N ASP A 302 3.56 -7.60 -11.64
CA ASP A 302 3.57 -8.43 -12.86
C ASP A 302 4.81 -8.18 -13.72
N ALA A 303 4.98 -8.96 -14.79
CA ALA A 303 6.12 -8.84 -15.69
C ALA A 303 6.20 -7.50 -16.46
N ASN A 304 5.14 -6.70 -16.47
CA ASN A 304 5.18 -5.32 -17.01
C ASN A 304 5.53 -4.30 -15.92
N GLY A 305 5.50 -4.69 -14.64
CA GLY A 305 5.72 -3.83 -13.48
C GLY A 305 4.44 -3.33 -12.82
N ASN A 306 3.25 -3.74 -13.28
CA ASN A 306 2.00 -3.32 -12.65
C ASN A 306 1.90 -3.91 -11.25
N ASN A 307 1.46 -3.13 -10.27
CA ASN A 307 1.16 -3.64 -8.93
C ASN A 307 -0.09 -4.54 -9.00
N VAL A 308 0.09 -5.83 -8.74
CA VAL A 308 -0.99 -6.83 -8.69
C VAL A 308 -1.58 -6.90 -7.28
N ASP A 309 -0.71 -6.81 -6.26
CA ASP A 309 -1.11 -6.75 -4.87
C ASP A 309 -0.07 -6.00 -4.03
N VAL A 310 -0.51 -5.39 -2.93
CA VAL A 310 0.32 -4.54 -2.06
C VAL A 310 -0.10 -4.77 -0.61
N VAL A 311 0.84 -5.15 0.24
CA VAL A 311 0.57 -5.42 1.67
C VAL A 311 1.56 -4.63 2.52
N ARG A 312 1.02 -3.89 3.49
CA ARG A 312 1.84 -3.27 4.55
C ARG A 312 1.99 -4.20 5.74
N THR A 313 3.17 -4.20 6.33
CA THR A 313 3.53 -4.96 7.52
C THR A 313 3.89 -4.02 8.67
N GLY A 314 4.04 -4.54 9.89
CA GLY A 314 4.23 -3.74 11.11
C GLY A 314 2.93 -3.12 11.64
N ASP A 315 2.47 -3.60 12.80
CA ASP A 315 1.41 -3.01 13.65
C ASP A 315 1.96 -2.60 15.02
#